data_AF-D6WZ08-F1
#
_entry.id   AF-D6WZ08-F1
#
_cell.length_a   1.000
_cell.length_b   1.000
_cell.length_c   1.000
_cell.angle_alpha   90.00
_cell.angle_beta   90.00
_cell.angle_gamma   90.00
#
_symmetry.space_group_name_H-M   'P 1'
#
loop_
_entity.id
_entity.type
_entity.pdbx_description
1 polymer ?
#
loop_
_entity_poly.entity_id
_entity_poly.type
_entity_poly.pdbx_seq_one_letter_code
_entity_poly.pdbx_strand_id
1 'polypeptide(L)'
;MVNFSENQIRSIGKVLGDGSRPLKERFRALFTLRNIGGPVSIACIKDSFRDGSVLLKHELAYCLGQMQDPRAVAILVQVLEDTSQEPMVRHEAAEALGAIASPESVAVLEKFKSDPVVEVAETCELALERIKWLRSPESGEVSLKSAYNSVDPAPPASTTNVAELKGVLLDEGAPLFERYRAMFSLRNVGGKRAIEALGAGLKCGSALFRHEVAFVLGQLQDKEGVPFLRDSLEDCGENEMVRHECAEALGAIATDDCISILNKFLEDEKRVVKESCEIALDMCEYENSPEFQYANTLQVA
;
A
#
# COMPACT_ATOMS: atom_id res chain seq x y z
N MET A 1 3.27 11.94 -24.98
CA MET A 1 3.22 12.46 -23.60
C MET A 1 2.19 13.57 -23.55
N VAL A 2 1.13 13.42 -22.77
CA VAL A 2 0.22 14.53 -22.47
C VAL A 2 1.01 15.52 -21.60
N ASN A 3 1.10 16.78 -22.03
CA ASN A 3 1.90 17.79 -21.32
C ASN A 3 0.95 18.61 -20.44
N PHE A 4 0.99 18.42 -19.13
CA PHE A 4 0.17 19.16 -18.17
C PHE A 4 0.90 20.44 -17.76
N SER A 5 0.21 21.57 -17.73
CA SER A 5 0.79 22.82 -17.23
C SER A 5 0.97 22.77 -15.71
N GLU A 6 1.99 23.45 -15.18
CA GLU A 6 2.18 23.51 -13.72
C GLU A 6 0.95 24.05 -12.99
N ASN A 7 0.21 24.97 -13.60
CA ASN A 7 -1.02 25.53 -13.04
C ASN A 7 -2.12 24.46 -12.90
N GLN A 8 -2.25 23.55 -13.86
CA GLN A 8 -3.21 22.43 -13.77
C GLN A 8 -2.81 21.49 -12.62
N ILE A 9 -1.53 21.13 -12.52
CA ILE A 9 -1.02 20.26 -11.45
C ILE A 9 -1.29 20.91 -10.08
N ARG A 10 -1.04 22.21 -9.94
CA ARG A 10 -1.32 22.96 -8.71
C ARG A 10 -2.81 23.04 -8.38
N SER A 11 -3.71 23.06 -9.38
CA SER A 11 -5.16 23.01 -9.11
C SER A 11 -5.56 21.68 -8.48
N ILE A 12 -5.03 20.56 -8.99
CA ILE A 12 -5.22 19.23 -8.40
C ILE A 12 -4.61 19.19 -6.99
N GLY A 13 -3.44 19.78 -6.79
CA GLY A 13 -2.83 19.93 -5.46
C GLY A 13 -3.70 20.70 -4.47
N LYS A 14 -4.46 21.71 -4.93
CA LYS A 14 -5.45 22.40 -4.08
C LYS A 14 -6.59 21.47 -3.67
N VAL A 15 -7.09 20.63 -4.59
CA VAL A 15 -8.11 19.62 -4.26
C VAL A 15 -7.58 18.66 -3.21
N LEU A 16 -6.38 18.11 -3.40
CA LEU A 16 -5.73 17.22 -2.44
C LEU A 16 -5.59 17.85 -1.04
N GLY A 17 -5.16 19.11 -0.99
CA GLY A 17 -4.91 19.83 0.26
C GLY A 17 -6.15 20.48 0.91
N ASP A 18 -7.33 20.38 0.30
CA ASP A 18 -8.55 21.01 0.81
C ASP A 18 -9.29 20.08 1.77
N GLY A 19 -9.03 20.25 3.07
CA GLY A 19 -9.68 19.47 4.13
C GLY A 19 -11.19 19.68 4.28
N SER A 20 -11.80 20.60 3.52
CA SER A 20 -13.25 20.76 3.47
C SER A 20 -13.93 19.86 2.42
N ARG A 21 -13.15 19.26 1.52
CA ARG A 21 -13.65 18.35 0.49
C ARG A 21 -13.82 16.92 1.01
N PRO A 22 -14.75 16.13 0.43
CA PRO A 22 -14.87 14.69 0.70
C PRO A 22 -13.55 13.96 0.50
N LEU A 23 -13.25 12.97 1.34
CA LEU A 23 -11.96 12.28 1.32
C LEU A 23 -11.72 11.60 -0.04
N LYS A 24 -12.76 10.99 -0.62
CA LYS A 24 -12.70 10.36 -1.95
C LYS A 24 -12.23 11.29 -3.08
N GLU A 25 -12.65 12.56 -3.08
CA GLU A 25 -12.17 13.54 -4.07
C GLU A 25 -10.67 13.81 -3.92
N ARG A 26 -10.19 13.82 -2.67
CA ARG A 26 -8.79 14.06 -2.33
C ARG A 26 -7.93 12.86 -2.71
N PHE A 27 -8.42 11.63 -2.54
CA PHE A 27 -7.77 10.41 -3.02
C PHE A 27 -7.67 10.38 -4.55
N ARG A 28 -8.76 10.71 -5.26
CA ARG A 28 -8.70 10.85 -6.72
C ARG A 28 -7.67 11.91 -7.14
N ALA A 29 -7.57 13.02 -6.42
CA ALA A 29 -6.55 14.05 -6.67
C ALA A 29 -5.13 13.52 -6.45
N LEU A 30 -4.90 12.78 -5.37
CA LEU A 30 -3.62 12.14 -5.06
C LEU A 30 -3.19 11.19 -6.17
N PHE A 31 -4.06 10.26 -6.59
CA PHE A 31 -3.72 9.32 -7.67
C PHE A 31 -3.51 10.03 -9.01
N THR A 32 -4.23 11.13 -9.29
CA THR A 32 -3.96 11.94 -10.48
C THR A 32 -2.56 12.55 -10.40
N LEU A 33 -2.14 13.11 -9.25
CA LEU A 33 -0.79 13.66 -9.06
C LEU A 33 0.29 12.60 -9.17
N ARG A 34 0.08 11.41 -8.60
CA ARG A 34 0.97 10.24 -8.74
C ARG A 34 1.18 9.91 -10.22
N ASN A 35 0.09 9.79 -10.98
CA ASN A 35 0.15 9.41 -12.39
C ASN A 35 0.77 10.50 -13.29
N ILE A 36 0.62 11.77 -12.92
CA ILE A 36 1.30 12.88 -13.61
C ILE A 36 2.79 12.87 -13.32
N GLY A 37 3.19 12.61 -12.08
CA GLY A 37 4.60 12.59 -11.69
C GLY A 37 5.24 13.98 -11.62
N GLY A 38 6.55 14.01 -11.42
CA GLY A 38 7.35 15.23 -11.51
C GLY A 38 7.34 16.13 -10.27
N PRO A 39 8.17 17.18 -10.28
CA PRO A 39 8.51 17.93 -9.07
C PRO A 39 7.32 18.74 -8.51
N VAL A 40 6.41 19.22 -9.35
CA VAL A 40 5.23 19.97 -8.92
C VAL A 40 4.24 19.04 -8.21
N SER A 41 4.04 17.82 -8.72
CA SER A 41 3.19 16.81 -8.07
C SER A 41 3.75 16.40 -6.73
N ILE A 42 5.06 16.12 -6.65
CA ILE A 42 5.76 15.80 -5.40
C ILE A 42 5.58 16.93 -4.37
N ALA A 43 5.70 18.20 -4.79
CA ALA A 43 5.50 19.33 -3.89
C ALA A 43 4.05 19.41 -3.36
N CYS A 44 3.05 19.16 -4.21
CA CYS A 44 1.65 19.14 -3.78
C CYS A 44 1.36 18.01 -2.79
N ILE A 45 1.91 16.81 -3.03
CA ILE A 45 1.80 15.66 -2.13
C ILE A 45 2.50 15.97 -0.80
N LYS A 46 3.72 16.52 -0.84
CA LYS A 46 4.47 16.97 0.34
C LYS A 46 3.65 17.89 1.24
N ASP A 47 3.05 18.93 0.65
CA ASP A 47 2.30 19.95 1.40
C ASP A 47 1.04 19.39 2.07
N SER A 48 0.64 18.16 1.74
CA SER A 48 -0.55 17.49 2.25
C SER A 48 -0.28 16.58 3.46
N PHE A 49 0.99 16.33 3.85
CA PHE A 49 1.32 15.55 5.06
C PHE A 49 0.90 16.21 6.38
N ARG A 50 0.45 17.47 6.33
CA ARG A 50 -0.15 18.18 7.48
C ARG A 50 -1.61 17.81 7.73
N ASP A 51 -2.18 16.91 6.93
CA ASP A 51 -3.57 16.50 7.06
C ASP A 51 -3.84 15.72 8.35
N GLY A 52 -5.07 15.80 8.85
CA GLY A 52 -5.50 15.08 10.04
C GLY A 52 -5.90 13.63 9.81
N SER A 53 -6.06 13.17 8.56
CA SER A 53 -6.34 11.77 8.23
C SER A 53 -5.04 10.96 8.18
N VAL A 54 -4.96 9.92 9.02
CA VAL A 54 -3.85 8.96 9.03
C VAL A 54 -3.81 8.20 7.71
N LEU A 55 -4.99 7.78 7.23
CA LEU A 55 -5.16 7.07 5.98
C LEU A 55 -4.61 7.88 4.79
N LEU A 56 -4.98 9.16 4.69
CA LEU A 56 -4.47 10.01 3.62
C LEU A 56 -2.95 10.16 3.72
N LYS A 57 -2.40 10.44 4.91
CA LYS A 57 -0.94 10.61 5.08
C LYS A 57 -0.15 9.35 4.70
N HIS A 58 -0.65 8.17 5.04
CA HIS A 58 -0.13 6.90 4.57
C HIS A 58 -0.12 6.84 3.05
N GLU A 59 -1.27 7.11 2.40
CA GLU A 59 -1.39 7.06 0.94
C GLU A 59 -0.47 8.06 0.22
N LEU A 60 -0.21 9.23 0.83
CA LEU A 60 0.77 10.20 0.32
C LEU A 60 2.17 9.57 0.24
N ALA A 61 2.60 8.85 1.29
CA ALA A 61 3.90 8.19 1.33
C ALA A 61 3.97 7.04 0.31
N TYR A 62 2.92 6.20 0.25
CA TYR A 62 2.80 5.13 -0.74
C TYR A 62 2.96 5.68 -2.17
N CYS A 63 2.17 6.70 -2.51
CA CYS A 63 2.23 7.33 -3.83
C CYS A 63 3.62 7.87 -4.18
N LEU A 64 4.32 8.52 -3.24
CA LEU A 64 5.70 8.98 -3.45
C LEU A 64 6.67 7.83 -3.71
N GLY A 65 6.52 6.71 -3.00
CA GLY A 65 7.30 5.49 -3.23
C GLY A 65 7.07 4.91 -4.62
N GLN A 66 5.80 4.78 -5.02
CA GLN A 66 5.40 4.25 -6.33
C GLN A 66 5.80 5.16 -7.50
N MET A 67 5.99 6.46 -7.27
CA MET A 67 6.53 7.38 -8.28
C MET A 67 8.02 7.12 -8.58
N GLN A 68 8.74 6.41 -7.69
CA GLN A 68 10.17 6.08 -7.80
C GLN A 68 11.07 7.29 -8.10
N ASP A 69 10.67 8.48 -7.67
CA ASP A 69 11.39 9.73 -7.94
C ASP A 69 12.29 10.09 -6.74
N PRO A 70 13.63 10.12 -6.92
CA PRO A 70 14.57 10.41 -5.81
C PRO A 70 14.34 11.77 -5.14
N ARG A 71 13.64 12.71 -5.78
CA ARG A 71 13.28 13.99 -5.17
C ARG A 71 12.36 13.84 -3.95
N ALA A 72 11.66 12.70 -3.82
CA ALA A 72 10.81 12.40 -2.67
C ALA A 72 11.58 11.93 -1.43
N VAL A 73 12.84 11.48 -1.58
CA VAL A 73 13.62 10.84 -0.49
C VAL A 73 13.71 11.75 0.75
N ALA A 74 14.06 13.02 0.57
CA ALA A 74 14.18 13.95 1.70
C ALA A 74 12.85 14.18 2.45
N ILE A 75 11.71 14.05 1.75
CA ILE A 75 10.38 14.18 2.35
C ILE A 75 10.07 12.93 3.18
N LEU A 76 10.28 11.75 2.59
CA LEU A 76 10.02 10.47 3.24
C LEU A 76 10.93 10.24 4.46
N VAL A 77 12.20 10.67 4.40
CA VAL A 77 13.11 10.70 5.56
C VAL A 77 12.51 11.52 6.71
N GLN A 78 11.97 12.71 6.42
CA GLN A 78 11.35 13.56 7.45
C GLN A 78 10.13 12.90 8.08
N VAL A 79 9.31 12.21 7.28
CA VAL A 79 8.12 11.49 7.77
C VAL A 79 8.51 10.29 8.64
N LEU A 80 9.49 9.49 8.22
CA LEU A 80 10.00 8.35 9.00
C LEU A 80 10.62 8.78 10.34
N GLU A 81 11.34 9.91 10.35
CA GLU A 81 11.97 10.47 11.54
C GLU A 81 11.00 11.14 12.52
N ASP A 82 9.83 11.57 12.05
CA ASP A 82 8.84 12.25 12.86
C ASP A 82 8.07 11.25 13.73
N THR A 83 8.55 11.05 14.97
CA THR A 83 7.90 10.18 15.97
C THR A 83 6.52 10.67 16.43
N SER A 84 6.06 11.86 15.99
CA SER A 84 4.69 12.31 16.21
C SER A 84 3.70 11.77 15.16
N GLN A 85 4.20 11.25 14.04
CA GLN A 85 3.39 10.52 13.06
C GLN A 85 3.00 9.15 13.59
N GLU A 86 1.86 8.66 13.13
CA GLU A 86 1.34 7.35 13.48
C GLU A 86 2.21 6.24 12.89
N PRO A 87 2.30 5.05 13.53
CA PRO A 87 3.00 3.88 13.02
C PRO A 87 2.72 3.58 11.54
N MET A 88 1.45 3.65 11.15
CA MET A 88 0.97 3.47 9.78
C MET A 88 1.69 4.39 8.78
N VAL A 89 1.75 5.69 9.08
CA VAL A 89 2.39 6.66 8.18
C VAL A 89 3.91 6.47 8.12
N ARG A 90 4.53 6.10 9.26
CA ARG A 90 5.98 5.92 9.35
C ARG A 90 6.46 4.65 8.64
N HIS A 91 5.75 3.53 8.74
CA HIS A 91 6.13 2.33 7.99
C HIS A 91 6.02 2.61 6.49
N GLU A 92 4.96 3.27 6.04
CA GLU A 92 4.75 3.53 4.62
C GLU A 92 5.84 4.45 4.05
N ALA A 93 6.32 5.41 4.85
CA ALA A 93 7.49 6.20 4.48
C ALA A 93 8.77 5.35 4.36
N ALA A 94 8.99 4.38 5.25
CA ALA A 94 10.12 3.45 5.16
C ALA A 94 10.02 2.53 3.93
N GLU A 95 8.82 2.03 3.62
CA GLU A 95 8.58 1.21 2.44
C GLU A 95 8.82 2.01 1.15
N ALA A 96 8.29 3.23 1.08
CA ALA A 96 8.49 4.14 -0.05
C ALA A 96 9.98 4.45 -0.29
N LEU A 97 10.77 4.61 0.78
CA LEU A 97 12.24 4.74 0.68
C LEU A 97 12.87 3.47 0.08
N GLY A 98 12.39 2.28 0.48
CA GLY A 98 12.78 1.00 -0.09
C GLY A 98 12.39 0.84 -1.56
N ALA A 99 11.21 1.31 -1.96
CA ALA A 99 10.70 1.28 -3.33
C ALA A 99 11.51 2.18 -4.28
N ILE A 100 11.87 3.39 -3.83
CA ILE A 100 12.77 4.31 -4.55
C ILE A 100 14.19 3.72 -4.62
N ALA A 101 14.62 3.01 -3.58
CA ALA A 101 15.93 2.34 -3.47
C ALA A 101 17.14 3.28 -3.68
N SER A 102 17.00 4.54 -3.28
CA SER A 102 18.09 5.51 -3.32
C SER A 102 19.16 5.17 -2.27
N PRO A 103 20.47 5.23 -2.60
CA PRO A 103 21.55 4.98 -1.63
C PRO A 103 21.49 5.90 -0.40
N GLU A 104 20.95 7.11 -0.56
CA GLU A 104 20.77 8.09 0.50
C GLU A 104 19.79 7.61 1.59
N SER A 105 18.86 6.70 1.26
CA SER A 105 17.91 6.12 2.21
C SER A 105 18.54 5.13 3.19
N VAL A 106 19.69 4.52 2.84
CA VAL A 106 20.25 3.39 3.61
C VAL A 106 20.55 3.78 5.05
N ALA A 107 21.14 4.95 5.28
CA ALA A 107 21.53 5.37 6.62
C ALA A 107 20.31 5.58 7.55
N VAL A 108 19.21 6.12 7.04
CA VAL A 108 17.98 6.31 7.84
C VAL A 108 17.29 4.97 8.09
N LEU A 109 17.24 4.08 7.10
CA LEU A 109 16.62 2.76 7.25
C LEU A 109 17.40 1.91 8.27
N GLU A 110 18.74 1.92 8.26
CA GLU A 110 19.56 1.24 9.28
C GLU A 110 19.31 1.80 10.68
N LYS A 111 19.16 3.13 10.82
CA LYS A 111 18.83 3.77 12.10
C LYS A 111 17.48 3.28 12.64
N PHE A 112 16.48 3.10 11.80
CA PHE A 112 15.11 2.73 12.20
C PHE A 112 14.82 1.22 12.11
N LYS A 113 15.76 0.39 11.66
CA LYS A 113 15.67 -1.08 11.74
C LYS A 113 15.52 -1.59 13.20
N SER A 114 15.83 -0.76 14.19
CA SER A 114 15.62 -1.06 15.62
C SER A 114 14.63 -0.09 16.29
N ASP A 115 13.69 0.49 15.52
CA ASP A 115 12.63 1.34 16.07
C ASP A 115 11.79 0.57 17.10
N PRO A 116 11.32 1.21 18.19
CA PRO A 116 10.43 0.56 19.15
C PRO A 116 9.05 0.20 18.58
N VAL A 117 8.63 0.83 17.48
CA VAL A 117 7.43 0.48 16.73
C VAL A 117 7.78 -0.65 15.77
N VAL A 118 7.22 -1.84 16.02
CA VAL A 118 7.58 -3.06 15.31
C VAL A 118 7.33 -2.96 13.80
N GLU A 119 6.23 -2.32 13.39
CA GLU A 119 5.88 -2.12 11.99
C GLU A 119 6.97 -1.29 11.27
N VAL A 120 7.50 -0.26 11.92
CA VAL A 120 8.57 0.58 11.34
C VAL A 120 9.89 -0.18 11.25
N ALA A 121 10.23 -0.94 12.29
CA ALA A 121 11.47 -1.73 12.33
C ALA A 121 11.47 -2.83 11.26
N GLU A 122 10.38 -3.59 11.16
CA GLU A 122 10.20 -4.64 10.15
C GLU A 122 10.22 -4.07 8.74
N THR A 123 9.53 -2.96 8.47
CA THR A 123 9.55 -2.33 7.14
C THR A 123 10.94 -1.79 6.77
N CYS A 124 11.67 -1.21 7.72
CA CYS A 124 13.05 -0.78 7.47
C CYS A 124 13.95 -1.98 7.13
N GLU A 125 13.78 -3.12 7.81
CA GLU A 125 14.49 -4.36 7.48
C GLU A 125 14.16 -4.84 6.06
N LEU A 126 12.88 -4.91 5.69
CA LEU A 126 12.45 -5.30 4.35
C LEU A 126 13.02 -4.35 3.27
N ALA A 127 12.95 -3.04 3.50
CA ALA A 127 13.48 -2.04 2.59
C ALA A 127 15.00 -2.19 2.38
N LEU A 128 15.76 -2.47 3.45
CA LEU A 128 17.20 -2.71 3.36
C LEU A 128 17.53 -3.99 2.60
N GLU A 129 16.83 -5.10 2.88
CA GLU A 129 17.01 -6.36 2.16
C GLU A 129 16.64 -6.22 0.69
N ARG A 130 15.60 -5.45 0.37
CA ARG A 130 15.24 -5.10 -1.01
C ARG A 130 16.35 -4.32 -1.72
N ILE A 131 16.88 -3.26 -1.10
CA ILE A 131 17.97 -2.45 -1.65
C ILE A 131 19.22 -3.30 -1.88
N LYS A 132 19.53 -4.19 -0.94
CA LYS A 132 20.65 -5.14 -1.03
C LYS A 132 20.43 -6.14 -2.17
N TRP A 133 19.22 -6.69 -2.28
CA TRP A 133 18.85 -7.61 -3.35
C TRP A 133 18.96 -6.96 -4.73
N LEU A 134 18.52 -5.70 -4.90
CA LEU A 134 18.66 -4.94 -6.15
C LEU A 134 20.11 -4.75 -6.62
N ARG A 135 21.08 -4.87 -5.72
CA ARG A 135 22.52 -4.79 -6.02
C ARG A 135 23.15 -6.17 -6.24
N SER A 136 22.40 -7.24 -5.98
CA SER A 136 22.86 -8.61 -6.17
C SER A 136 22.74 -9.05 -7.64
N PRO A 137 23.53 -10.04 -8.08
CA PRO A 137 23.41 -10.61 -9.44
C PRO A 137 22.02 -11.18 -9.73
N GLU A 138 21.32 -11.72 -8.71
CA GLU A 138 19.98 -12.30 -8.83
C GLU A 138 18.95 -11.30 -9.37
N SER A 139 19.13 -10.00 -9.09
CA SER A 139 18.21 -8.96 -9.57
C SER A 139 18.12 -8.85 -11.09
N GLY A 140 19.16 -9.26 -11.81
CA GLY A 140 19.16 -9.29 -13.28
C GLY A 140 18.39 -10.47 -13.88
N GLU A 141 18.06 -11.48 -13.07
CA GLU A 141 17.39 -12.71 -13.52
C GLU A 141 15.86 -12.67 -13.27
N VAL A 142 15.41 -11.79 -12.37
CA VAL A 142 14.00 -11.68 -11.97
C VAL A 142 13.37 -10.42 -12.55
N SER A 143 12.28 -10.57 -13.30
CA SER A 143 11.49 -9.43 -13.76
C SER A 143 10.76 -8.79 -12.57
N LEU A 144 11.17 -7.58 -12.20
CA LEU A 144 10.51 -6.75 -11.18
C LEU A 144 9.22 -6.09 -11.68
N LYS A 145 8.91 -6.19 -12.98
CA LYS A 145 7.68 -5.61 -13.50
C LYS A 145 6.48 -6.42 -12.99
N SER A 146 5.86 -5.92 -11.93
CA SER A 146 4.61 -6.44 -11.39
C SER A 146 3.50 -6.32 -12.44
N ALA A 147 2.65 -7.35 -12.53
CA ALA A 147 1.43 -7.28 -13.35
C ALA A 147 0.43 -6.23 -12.84
N TYR A 148 0.61 -5.76 -11.60
CA TYR A 148 -0.27 -4.86 -10.88
C TYR A 148 0.23 -3.40 -10.89
N ASN A 149 1.29 -3.10 -11.66
CA ASN A 149 1.91 -1.77 -11.75
C ASN A 149 2.30 -1.16 -10.38
N SER A 150 2.63 -2.02 -9.42
CA SER A 150 3.19 -1.71 -8.12
C SER A 150 4.70 -1.99 -8.09
N VAL A 151 5.41 -1.27 -7.21
CA VAL A 151 6.77 -1.57 -6.79
C VAL A 151 6.68 -2.30 -5.46
N ASP A 152 6.88 -3.61 -5.49
CA ASP A 152 6.71 -4.45 -4.31
C ASP A 152 7.93 -4.36 -3.34
N PRO A 153 7.71 -4.51 -2.02
CA PRO A 153 8.76 -4.49 -1.00
C PRO A 153 9.73 -5.69 -1.06
N ALA A 154 9.36 -6.78 -1.75
CA ALA A 154 10.26 -7.91 -2.03
C ALA A 154 10.03 -8.47 -3.44
N PRO A 155 11.07 -9.02 -4.09
CA PRO A 155 10.89 -9.74 -5.36
C PRO A 155 10.12 -11.06 -5.12
N PRO A 156 9.44 -11.64 -6.12
CA PRO A 156 8.84 -12.96 -5.95
C PRO A 156 9.93 -14.03 -5.71
N ALA A 157 9.56 -15.09 -5.00
CA ALA A 157 10.36 -16.30 -4.89
C ALA A 157 10.53 -16.98 -6.28
N SER A 158 11.60 -17.75 -6.45
CA SER A 158 11.92 -18.43 -7.71
C SER A 158 11.00 -19.62 -8.02
N THR A 159 10.46 -20.28 -6.98
CA THR A 159 9.48 -21.36 -7.12
C THR A 159 8.07 -20.80 -7.32
N THR A 160 7.26 -21.53 -8.09
CA THR A 160 5.82 -21.28 -8.29
C THR A 160 4.96 -22.39 -7.65
N ASN A 161 5.60 -23.34 -6.93
CA ASN A 161 4.89 -24.41 -6.25
C ASN A 161 4.12 -23.88 -5.04
N VAL A 162 2.80 -23.77 -5.16
CA VAL A 162 1.91 -23.24 -4.14
C VAL A 162 2.07 -23.92 -2.77
N ALA A 163 2.34 -25.23 -2.72
CA ALA A 163 2.50 -25.95 -1.46
C ALA A 163 3.80 -25.56 -0.74
N GLU A 164 4.90 -25.43 -1.47
CA GLU A 164 6.19 -24.96 -0.93
C GLU A 164 6.09 -23.50 -0.47
N LEU A 165 5.51 -22.64 -1.32
CA LEU A 165 5.30 -21.23 -1.02
C LEU A 165 4.43 -21.03 0.23
N LYS A 166 3.36 -21.81 0.37
CA LYS A 166 2.52 -21.80 1.58
C LYS A 166 3.32 -22.22 2.82
N GLY A 167 4.21 -23.21 2.67
CA GLY A 167 5.10 -23.64 3.75
C GLY A 167 5.98 -22.49 4.25
N VAL A 168 6.62 -21.75 3.34
CA VAL A 168 7.45 -20.58 3.67
C VAL A 168 6.62 -19.43 4.23
N LEU A 169 5.49 -19.10 3.61
CA LEU A 169 4.61 -18.01 4.02
C LEU A 169 4.20 -18.11 5.51
N LEU A 170 3.89 -19.33 5.95
CA LEU A 170 3.35 -19.62 7.28
C LEU A 170 4.43 -20.04 8.30
N ASP A 171 5.70 -20.09 7.91
CA ASP A 171 6.80 -20.43 8.82
C ASP A 171 7.23 -19.20 9.62
N GLU A 172 6.80 -19.12 10.88
CA GLU A 172 7.19 -18.04 11.81
C GLU A 172 8.69 -18.01 12.15
N GLY A 173 9.42 -19.09 11.84
CA GLY A 173 10.88 -19.13 11.97
C GLY A 173 11.63 -18.63 10.74
N ALA A 174 10.94 -18.45 9.60
CA ALA A 174 11.54 -17.98 8.38
C ALA A 174 11.77 -16.45 8.41
N PRO A 175 12.86 -15.94 7.80
CA PRO A 175 13.08 -14.51 7.67
C PRO A 175 11.90 -13.81 6.99
N LEU A 176 11.50 -12.64 7.50
CA LEU A 176 10.34 -11.90 7.00
C LEU A 176 10.43 -11.62 5.50
N PHE A 177 11.63 -11.26 5.01
CA PHE A 177 11.87 -11.05 3.58
C PHE A 177 11.52 -12.29 2.74
N GLU A 178 11.91 -13.50 3.15
CA GLU A 178 11.59 -14.74 2.42
C GLU A 178 10.08 -15.06 2.46
N ARG A 179 9.41 -14.75 3.57
CA ARG A 179 7.94 -14.86 3.66
C ARG A 179 7.25 -13.91 2.68
N TYR A 180 7.74 -12.67 2.55
CA TYR A 180 7.26 -11.71 1.54
C TYR A 180 7.53 -12.19 0.11
N ARG A 181 8.71 -12.75 -0.17
CA ARG A 181 9.00 -13.33 -1.49
C ARG A 181 8.02 -14.45 -1.84
N ALA A 182 7.70 -15.31 -0.87
CA ALA A 182 6.70 -16.35 -1.04
C ALA A 182 5.30 -15.77 -1.29
N MET A 183 4.92 -14.73 -0.54
CA MET A 183 3.66 -14.00 -0.68
C MET A 183 3.48 -13.43 -2.09
N PHE A 184 4.47 -12.69 -2.63
CA PHE A 184 4.37 -12.14 -3.98
C PHE A 184 4.39 -13.22 -5.07
N SER A 185 5.09 -14.35 -4.85
CA SER A 185 5.00 -15.48 -5.77
C SER A 185 3.60 -16.10 -5.77
N LEU A 186 2.97 -16.27 -4.59
CA LEU A 186 1.58 -16.74 -4.48
C LEU A 186 0.60 -15.79 -5.18
N ARG A 187 0.75 -14.48 -5.00
CA ARG A 187 -0.02 -13.47 -5.74
C ARG A 187 0.14 -13.65 -7.24
N ASN A 188 1.37 -13.76 -7.72
CA ASN A 188 1.64 -13.89 -9.16
C ASN A 188 1.13 -15.21 -9.76
N VAL A 189 1.13 -16.30 -8.98
CA VAL A 189 0.57 -17.60 -9.39
C VAL A 189 -0.96 -17.54 -9.45
N GLY A 190 -1.59 -16.92 -8.46
CA GLY A 190 -3.04 -16.77 -8.37
C GLY A 190 -3.81 -18.09 -8.27
N GLY A 191 -5.13 -17.98 -8.42
CA GLY A 191 -6.07 -19.09 -8.34
C GLY A 191 -6.34 -19.58 -6.91
N LYS A 192 -7.39 -20.39 -6.78
CA LYS A 192 -7.99 -20.77 -5.48
C LYS A 192 -6.99 -21.25 -4.44
N ARG A 193 -6.06 -22.14 -4.79
CA ARG A 193 -5.08 -22.68 -3.83
C ARG A 193 -4.08 -21.63 -3.33
N ALA A 194 -3.68 -20.69 -4.19
CA ALA A 194 -2.78 -19.60 -3.79
C ALA A 194 -3.54 -18.60 -2.90
N ILE A 195 -4.78 -18.29 -3.23
CA ILE A 195 -5.67 -17.45 -2.41
C ILE A 195 -5.91 -18.08 -1.04
N GLU A 196 -6.18 -19.39 -0.96
CA GLU A 196 -6.31 -20.12 0.32
C GLU A 196 -5.00 -20.11 1.13
N ALA A 197 -3.84 -20.11 0.46
CA ALA A 197 -2.54 -19.98 1.14
C ALA A 197 -2.36 -18.56 1.70
N LEU A 198 -2.61 -17.53 0.89
CA LEU A 198 -2.56 -16.12 1.30
C LEU A 198 -3.56 -15.85 2.43
N GLY A 199 -4.81 -16.29 2.31
CA GLY A 199 -5.84 -16.13 3.34
C GLY A 199 -5.48 -16.76 4.69
N ALA A 200 -4.70 -17.85 4.70
CA ALA A 200 -4.15 -18.39 5.95
C ALA A 200 -3.09 -17.48 6.58
N GLY A 201 -2.39 -16.68 5.78
CA GLY A 201 -1.42 -15.67 6.21
C GLY A 201 -2.05 -14.56 7.09
N LEU A 202 -3.33 -14.24 6.88
CA LEU A 202 -4.10 -13.28 7.71
C LEU A 202 -4.32 -13.74 9.16
N LYS A 203 -3.83 -14.92 9.55
CA LYS A 203 -3.96 -15.45 10.92
C LYS A 203 -2.60 -15.69 11.59
N CYS A 204 -1.51 -15.20 11.00
CA CYS A 204 -0.15 -15.39 11.51
C CYS A 204 0.72 -14.14 11.31
N GLY A 205 1.95 -14.16 11.82
CA GLY A 205 2.93 -13.09 11.68
C GLY A 205 2.58 -11.81 12.44
N SER A 206 3.33 -10.76 12.14
CA SER A 206 3.11 -9.41 12.67
C SER A 206 1.91 -8.73 12.00
N ALA A 207 1.49 -7.58 12.52
CA ALA A 207 0.47 -6.76 11.89
C ALA A 207 0.92 -6.29 10.49
N LEU A 208 2.20 -5.95 10.31
CA LEU A 208 2.76 -5.58 9.01
C LEU A 208 2.63 -6.72 8.00
N PHE A 209 2.97 -7.95 8.40
CA PHE A 209 2.83 -9.11 7.53
C PHE A 209 1.37 -9.35 7.11
N ARG A 210 0.41 -9.27 8.05
CA ARG A 210 -1.02 -9.47 7.73
C ARG A 210 -1.59 -8.35 6.86
N HIS A 211 -1.16 -7.12 7.08
CA HIS A 211 -1.48 -5.99 6.22
C HIS A 211 -1.05 -6.29 4.78
N GLU A 212 0.19 -6.70 4.56
CA GLU A 212 0.68 -7.03 3.21
C GLU A 212 -0.11 -8.18 2.57
N VAL A 213 -0.48 -9.19 3.35
CA VAL A 213 -1.33 -10.29 2.86
C VAL A 213 -2.68 -9.77 2.35
N ALA A 214 -3.30 -8.82 3.07
CA ALA A 214 -4.54 -8.20 2.63
C ALA A 214 -4.33 -7.38 1.35
N PHE A 215 -3.24 -6.61 1.27
CA PHE A 215 -2.88 -5.82 0.08
C PHE A 215 -2.78 -6.70 -1.16
N VAL A 216 -2.02 -7.81 -1.11
CA VAL A 216 -1.87 -8.71 -2.27
C VAL A 216 -3.15 -9.46 -2.64
N LEU A 217 -4.05 -9.72 -1.68
CA LEU A 217 -5.39 -10.26 -1.95
C LEU A 217 -6.26 -9.22 -2.66
N GLY A 218 -6.15 -7.95 -2.28
CA GLY A 218 -6.78 -6.83 -2.98
C GLY A 218 -6.27 -6.72 -4.42
N GLN A 219 -4.96 -6.81 -4.64
CA GLN A 219 -4.37 -6.81 -5.99
C GLN A 219 -4.85 -7.98 -6.86
N LEU A 220 -5.04 -9.17 -6.27
CA LEU A 220 -5.58 -10.33 -7.00
C LEU A 220 -7.00 -10.12 -7.51
N GLN A 221 -7.80 -9.28 -6.84
CA GLN A 221 -9.21 -8.99 -7.16
C GLN A 221 -10.07 -10.26 -7.34
N ASP A 222 -9.73 -11.35 -6.66
CA ASP A 222 -10.45 -12.62 -6.75
C ASP A 222 -11.43 -12.77 -5.58
N LYS A 223 -12.70 -13.01 -5.90
CA LYS A 223 -13.78 -13.16 -4.92
C LYS A 223 -13.56 -14.31 -3.92
N GLU A 224 -12.74 -15.31 -4.25
CA GLU A 224 -12.40 -16.38 -3.30
C GLU A 224 -11.63 -15.83 -2.08
N GLY A 225 -11.04 -14.63 -2.17
CA GLY A 225 -10.39 -13.93 -1.06
C GLY A 225 -11.35 -13.27 -0.07
N VAL A 226 -12.59 -12.96 -0.49
CA VAL A 226 -13.57 -12.19 0.30
C VAL A 226 -13.83 -12.76 1.70
N PRO A 227 -14.00 -14.09 1.89
CA PRO A 227 -14.22 -14.64 3.23
C PRO A 227 -13.07 -14.32 4.20
N PHE A 228 -11.82 -14.40 3.74
CA PHE A 228 -10.66 -14.15 4.60
C PHE A 228 -10.51 -12.67 4.97
N LEU A 229 -10.72 -11.78 4.00
CA LEU A 229 -10.68 -10.32 4.19
C LEU A 229 -11.80 -9.86 5.14
N ARG A 230 -13.02 -10.38 4.94
CA ARG A 230 -14.15 -10.13 5.85
C ARG A 230 -13.82 -10.57 7.26
N ASP A 231 -13.35 -11.79 7.44
CA ASP A 231 -13.08 -12.37 8.76
C ASP A 231 -11.98 -11.60 9.52
N SER A 232 -11.10 -10.88 8.82
CA SER A 232 -10.08 -10.00 9.44
C SER A 232 -10.62 -8.58 9.69
N LEU A 233 -11.40 -8.00 8.78
CA LEU A 233 -12.06 -6.70 8.98
C LEU A 233 -13.08 -6.72 10.13
N GLU A 234 -13.84 -7.82 10.26
CA GLU A 234 -14.85 -8.01 11.32
C GLU A 234 -14.22 -8.29 12.70
N ASP A 235 -12.93 -8.63 12.77
CA ASP A 235 -12.23 -8.89 14.04
C ASP A 235 -11.86 -7.57 14.74
N CYS A 236 -12.61 -7.22 15.78
CA CYS A 236 -12.37 -6.01 16.58
C CYS A 236 -11.06 -6.07 17.40
N GLY A 237 -10.45 -7.25 17.55
CA GLY A 237 -9.15 -7.43 18.19
C GLY A 237 -7.96 -7.29 17.24
N GLU A 238 -8.23 -7.20 15.93
CA GLU A 238 -7.20 -7.05 14.91
C GLU A 238 -6.63 -5.62 14.89
N ASN A 239 -5.37 -5.49 14.46
CA ASN A 239 -4.71 -4.21 14.30
C ASN A 239 -5.43 -3.38 13.22
N GLU A 240 -5.66 -2.09 13.49
CA GLU A 240 -6.38 -1.19 12.58
C GLU A 240 -5.70 -1.03 11.22
N MET A 241 -4.37 -1.25 11.17
CA MET A 241 -3.59 -1.34 9.93
C MET A 241 -4.06 -2.50 9.03
N VAL A 242 -4.18 -3.69 9.61
CA VAL A 242 -4.66 -4.87 8.87
C VAL A 242 -6.12 -4.70 8.45
N ARG A 243 -6.95 -4.14 9.34
CA ARG A 243 -8.38 -3.93 9.06
C ARG A 243 -8.61 -2.93 7.92
N HIS A 244 -7.85 -1.83 7.86
CA HIS A 244 -7.99 -0.89 6.75
C HIS A 244 -7.65 -1.55 5.41
N GLU A 245 -6.57 -2.34 5.39
CA GLU A 245 -6.10 -2.95 4.15
C GLU A 245 -7.07 -4.03 3.67
N CYS A 246 -7.71 -4.74 4.61
CA CYS A 246 -8.82 -5.63 4.28
C CYS A 246 -10.02 -4.87 3.67
N ALA A 247 -10.33 -3.66 4.17
CA ALA A 247 -11.41 -2.84 3.61
C ALA A 247 -11.07 -2.38 2.19
N GLU A 248 -9.85 -1.90 1.94
CA GLU A 248 -9.41 -1.50 0.60
C GLU A 248 -9.40 -2.68 -0.38
N ALA A 249 -8.90 -3.83 0.04
CA ALA A 249 -8.93 -5.06 -0.75
C ALA A 249 -10.35 -5.49 -1.12
N LEU A 250 -11.31 -5.40 -0.18
CA LEU A 250 -12.73 -5.64 -0.48
C LEU A 250 -13.27 -4.62 -1.49
N GLY A 251 -12.86 -3.35 -1.38
CA GLY A 251 -13.17 -2.29 -2.34
C GLY A 251 -12.70 -2.60 -3.74
N ALA A 252 -11.47 -3.10 -3.87
CA ALA A 252 -10.89 -3.52 -5.16
C ALA A 252 -11.59 -4.74 -5.76
N ILE A 253 -12.08 -5.68 -4.93
CA ILE A 253 -12.83 -6.86 -5.41
C ILE A 253 -14.25 -6.49 -5.86
N ALA A 254 -14.88 -5.49 -5.24
CA ALA A 254 -16.11 -4.83 -5.69
C ALA A 254 -17.35 -5.73 -5.95
N THR A 255 -17.51 -6.85 -5.22
CA THR A 255 -18.74 -7.65 -5.27
C THR A 255 -19.87 -7.07 -4.41
N ASP A 256 -21.13 -7.48 -4.64
CA ASP A 256 -22.26 -7.10 -3.79
C ASP A 256 -22.04 -7.46 -2.30
N ASP A 257 -21.38 -8.60 -2.06
CA ASP A 257 -20.97 -9.02 -0.72
C ASP A 257 -19.94 -8.06 -0.12
N CYS A 258 -18.93 -7.62 -0.90
CA CYS A 258 -17.96 -6.61 -0.47
C CYS A 258 -18.65 -5.30 -0.07
N ILE A 259 -19.54 -4.79 -0.92
CA ILE A 259 -20.32 -3.56 -0.65
C ILE A 259 -21.11 -3.72 0.65
N SER A 260 -21.78 -4.86 0.83
CA SER A 260 -22.55 -5.16 2.03
C SER A 260 -21.68 -5.21 3.30
N ILE A 261 -20.46 -5.73 3.19
CA ILE A 261 -19.49 -5.77 4.30
C ILE A 261 -19.01 -4.36 4.64
N LEU A 262 -18.52 -3.60 3.65
CA LEU A 262 -17.96 -2.25 3.84
C LEU A 262 -18.96 -1.29 4.47
N ASN A 263 -20.24 -1.35 4.07
CA ASN A 263 -21.30 -0.52 4.65
C ASN A 263 -21.48 -0.73 6.17
N LYS A 264 -21.13 -1.92 6.72
CA LYS A 264 -21.21 -2.17 8.17
C LYS A 264 -20.20 -1.34 8.97
N PHE A 265 -19.10 -0.93 8.34
CA PHE A 265 -17.93 -0.34 9.00
C PHE A 265 -17.74 1.16 8.71
N LEU A 266 -18.71 1.81 8.06
CA LEU A 266 -18.73 3.26 7.87
C LEU A 266 -18.79 4.06 9.18
N GLU A 267 -19.22 3.43 10.27
CA GLU A 267 -19.30 4.03 11.61
C GLU A 267 -18.37 3.31 12.61
N ASP A 268 -17.31 2.64 12.12
CA ASP A 268 -16.33 1.97 12.98
C ASP A 268 -15.67 2.97 13.95
N GLU A 269 -15.37 2.50 15.17
CA GLU A 269 -14.71 3.31 16.19
C GLU A 269 -13.31 3.77 15.73
N LYS A 270 -12.65 2.97 14.90
CA LYS A 270 -11.35 3.30 14.32
C LYS A 270 -11.53 4.18 13.10
N ARG A 271 -11.02 5.41 13.19
CA ARG A 271 -11.10 6.39 12.11
C ARG A 271 -10.53 5.89 10.79
N VAL A 272 -9.39 5.19 10.82
CA VAL A 272 -8.76 4.62 9.62
C VAL A 272 -9.67 3.61 8.93
N VAL A 273 -10.37 2.75 9.70
CA VAL A 273 -11.24 1.71 9.14
C VAL A 273 -12.45 2.32 8.45
N LYS A 274 -13.13 3.30 9.08
CA LYS A 274 -14.27 3.97 8.44
C LYS A 274 -13.89 4.80 7.23
N GLU A 275 -12.74 5.49 7.28
CA GLU A 275 -12.22 6.24 6.12
C GLU A 275 -11.88 5.28 4.97
N SER A 276 -11.26 4.12 5.25
CA SER A 276 -10.98 3.11 4.22
C SER A 276 -12.26 2.50 3.66
N CYS A 277 -13.30 2.30 4.46
CA CYS A 277 -14.60 1.84 3.95
C CYS A 277 -15.26 2.89 3.04
N GLU A 278 -15.15 4.19 3.36
CA GLU A 278 -15.61 5.27 2.49
C GLU A 278 -14.89 5.25 1.13
N ILE A 279 -13.56 5.13 1.14
CA ILE A 279 -12.74 5.08 -0.08
C ILE A 279 -12.98 3.78 -0.87
N ALA A 280 -13.06 2.64 -0.19
CA ALA A 280 -13.33 1.34 -0.79
C ALA A 280 -14.71 1.29 -1.46
N LEU A 281 -15.72 1.98 -0.91
CA LEU A 281 -17.03 2.10 -1.55
C LEU A 281 -16.98 3.01 -2.80
N ASP A 282 -16.19 4.09 -2.80
CA ASP A 282 -15.96 4.89 -4.02
C ASP A 282 -15.24 4.07 -5.09
N MET A 283 -14.33 3.17 -4.70
CA MET A 283 -13.70 2.22 -5.61
C MET A 283 -14.69 1.18 -6.13
N CYS A 284 -15.54 0.61 -5.26
CA CYS A 284 -16.62 -0.29 -5.69
C CYS A 284 -17.54 0.38 -6.72
N GLU A 285 -17.93 1.63 -6.48
CA GLU A 285 -18.74 2.42 -7.40
C GLU A 285 -18.03 2.57 -8.75
N TYR A 286 -16.74 2.93 -8.73
CA TYR A 286 -15.93 3.07 -9.93
C TYR A 286 -15.81 1.77 -10.73
N GLU A 287 -15.44 0.64 -10.10
CA GLU A 287 -15.28 -0.66 -10.76
C GLU A 287 -16.60 -1.17 -11.38
N ASN A 288 -17.74 -0.78 -10.80
CA ASN A 288 -19.07 -1.09 -11.33
C ASN A 288 -19.64 0.00 -12.26
N SER A 289 -18.85 1.02 -12.61
CA SER A 289 -19.27 2.14 -13.47
C SER A 289 -18.68 2.03 -14.89
N PRO A 290 -19.20 2.81 -15.86
CA PRO A 290 -18.55 2.95 -17.18
C PRO A 290 -17.39 3.96 -17.19
N GLU A 291 -16.94 4.46 -16.04
CA GLU A 291 -15.84 5.42 -15.98
C GLU A 291 -14.54 4.81 -16.53
N PHE A 292 -13.81 5.60 -17.33
CA PHE A 292 -12.57 5.12 -17.94
C PHE A 292 -11.38 5.08 -16.97
N GLN A 293 -11.32 6.01 -16.02
CA GLN A 293 -10.23 6.10 -15.05
C GLN A 293 -10.73 6.68 -13.72
N TYR A 294 -10.29 6.08 -12.62
CA TYR A 294 -10.61 6.54 -11.26
C TYR A 294 -10.02 7.93 -10.97
N ALA A 295 -8.74 8.09 -11.31
CA ALA A 295 -7.94 9.29 -11.10
C ALA A 295 -8.25 10.41 -12.14
N ASN A 296 -9.48 10.89 -12.17
CA ASN A 296 -10.00 11.80 -13.19
C ASN A 296 -10.00 13.29 -12.80
N THR A 297 -9.30 13.68 -11.73
CA THR A 297 -9.38 15.02 -11.11
C THR A 297 -9.13 16.18 -12.06
N LEU A 298 -8.33 15.98 -13.12
CA LEU A 298 -8.13 16.97 -14.18
C LEU A 298 -9.42 17.45 -14.87
N GLN A 299 -10.48 16.64 -14.86
CA GLN A 299 -11.77 16.96 -15.47
C GLN A 299 -12.66 17.81 -14.55
N VAL A 300 -12.34 17.87 -13.25
CA VAL A 300 -13.18 18.45 -12.20
C VAL A 300 -12.45 19.47 -11.31
N ALA A 301 -11.18 19.78 -11.61
CA ALA A 301 -10.31 20.70 -10.85
C ALA A 301 -10.12 22.08 -11.47
#